data_AF-A0A3E0DUW0-F1
#
_entry.id   AF-A0A3E0DUW0-F1
#
_cell.length_a   1.000
_cell.length_b   1.000
_cell.length_c   1.000
_cell.angle_alpha   90.00
_cell.angle_beta   90.00
_cell.angle_gamma   90.00
#
_symmetry.space_group_name_H-M   'P 1'
#
loop_
_entity.id
_entity.type
_entity.pdbx_description
1 polymer ?
#
loop_
_entity_poly.entity_id
_entity_poly.type
_entity_poly.pdbx_seq_one_letter_code
_entity_poly.pdbx_strand_id
1 'polypeptide(L)'
;MLTDSQTNKLFLADCLQSKQPKFFQRFEKVLNDCNINFHFLPGTKDIWAVDFMPVQISTDKFVQFTYNPDYLQPKKYQKTISNVDSICKAINLTTTKSKLIVDGGNVSRTTDKVIMCDKVFHENKHISERELIKQLKDLFEVDKLFFVPWDINDFTGHADGMVRFIDSNTVLIND
;
A
#
# COMPACT_ATOMS: atom_id res chain seq x y z
N MET A 1 6.09 -11.60 6.51
CA MET A 1 4.91 -10.87 6.02
C MET A 1 3.88 -11.81 5.41
N LEU A 2 2.57 -11.50 5.54
CA LEU A 2 1.54 -12.16 4.73
C LEU A 2 1.55 -11.58 3.31
N THR A 3 1.54 -12.46 2.31
CA THR A 3 1.38 -12.08 0.90
C THR A 3 -0.10 -11.98 0.55
N ASP A 4 -0.42 -11.27 -0.53
CA ASP A 4 -1.82 -11.06 -0.94
C ASP A 4 -2.54 -12.39 -1.20
N SER A 5 -1.84 -13.39 -1.73
CA SER A 5 -2.33 -14.76 -1.94
C SER A 5 -2.69 -15.52 -0.66
N GLN A 6 -2.24 -15.05 0.51
CA GLN A 6 -2.52 -15.62 1.83
C GLN A 6 -3.64 -14.88 2.56
N THR A 7 -4.13 -13.76 2.02
CA THR A 7 -5.23 -12.99 2.61
C THR A 7 -6.58 -13.66 2.36
N ASN A 8 -7.56 -13.38 3.23
CA ASN A 8 -8.88 -14.00 3.18
C ASN A 8 -10.05 -12.99 3.16
N LYS A 9 -9.75 -11.69 3.07
CA LYS A 9 -10.74 -10.61 3.04
C LYS A 9 -10.34 -9.57 2.02
N LEU A 10 -11.26 -9.24 1.12
CA LEU A 10 -11.11 -8.15 0.17
C LEU A 10 -11.85 -6.90 0.68
N PHE A 11 -11.15 -5.77 0.70
CA PHE A 11 -11.73 -4.47 0.99
C PHE A 11 -11.59 -3.57 -0.24
N LEU A 12 -12.68 -2.88 -0.60
CA LEU A 12 -12.72 -1.91 -1.68
C LEU A 12 -13.01 -0.52 -1.11
N ALA A 13 -12.44 0.52 -1.72
CA ALA A 13 -12.84 1.89 -1.43
C ALA A 13 -14.33 2.09 -1.73
N ASP A 14 -15.12 2.63 -0.80
CA ASP A 14 -16.55 2.90 -1.03
C ASP A 14 -16.78 3.88 -2.20
N CYS A 15 -15.86 4.82 -2.40
CA CYS A 15 -15.94 5.76 -3.52
C CYS A 15 -15.65 5.12 -4.90
N LEU A 16 -15.22 3.85 -4.96
CA LEU A 16 -14.98 3.15 -6.23
C LEU A 16 -16.25 3.07 -7.08
N GLN A 17 -17.40 2.83 -6.44
CA GLN A 17 -18.69 2.70 -7.13
C GLN A 17 -19.09 4.00 -7.83
N SER A 18 -18.85 5.15 -7.19
CA SER A 18 -19.22 6.46 -7.72
C SER A 18 -18.17 7.04 -8.66
N LYS A 19 -16.87 6.83 -8.37
CA LYS A 19 -15.77 7.35 -9.20
C LYS A 19 -15.54 6.52 -10.47
N GLN A 20 -15.75 5.20 -10.42
CA GLN A 20 -15.46 4.29 -11.54
C GLN A 20 -16.61 3.27 -11.76
N PRO A 21 -17.85 3.73 -12.04
CA PRO A 21 -19.04 2.87 -12.04
C PRO A 21 -18.98 1.72 -13.07
N LYS A 22 -18.49 2.00 -14.28
CA LYS A 22 -18.37 0.98 -15.34
C LYS A 22 -17.35 -0.11 -14.98
N PHE A 23 -16.23 0.28 -14.36
CA PHE A 23 -15.23 -0.68 -13.89
C PHE A 23 -15.79 -1.47 -12.72
N PHE A 24 -16.39 -0.80 -11.73
CA PHE A 24 -16.95 -1.43 -10.55
C PHE A 24 -17.99 -2.50 -10.91
N GLN A 25 -18.96 -2.19 -11.79
CA GLN A 25 -19.97 -3.17 -12.22
C GLN A 25 -19.36 -4.44 -12.84
N ARG A 26 -18.32 -4.27 -13.68
CA ARG A 26 -17.60 -5.41 -14.27
C ARG A 26 -16.82 -6.18 -13.21
N PHE A 27 -16.16 -5.47 -12.30
CA PHE A 27 -15.32 -6.08 -11.28
C PHE A 27 -16.16 -6.84 -10.25
N GLU A 28 -17.23 -6.23 -9.74
CA GLU A 28 -18.22 -6.87 -8.86
C GLU A 28 -18.79 -8.13 -9.48
N LYS A 29 -19.15 -8.10 -10.78
CA LYS A 29 -19.59 -9.30 -11.48
C LYS A 29 -18.53 -10.42 -11.43
N VAL A 30 -17.27 -10.11 -11.73
CA VAL A 30 -16.19 -11.11 -11.69
C VAL A 30 -15.97 -11.64 -10.26
N LEU A 31 -15.99 -10.76 -9.25
CA LEU A 31 -15.88 -11.18 -7.85
C LEU A 31 -17.00 -12.15 -7.47
N ASN A 32 -18.24 -11.85 -7.85
CA ASN A 32 -19.38 -12.73 -7.61
C ASN A 32 -19.27 -14.06 -8.37
N ASP A 33 -18.89 -14.03 -9.65
CA ASP A 33 -18.68 -15.24 -10.47
C ASP A 33 -17.57 -16.14 -9.86
N CYS A 34 -16.56 -15.54 -9.22
CA CYS A 34 -15.49 -16.23 -8.50
C CYS A 34 -15.82 -16.55 -7.03
N ASN A 35 -17.02 -16.22 -6.55
CA ASN A 35 -17.44 -16.36 -5.15
C ASN A 35 -16.49 -15.66 -4.15
N ILE A 36 -15.97 -14.50 -4.51
CA ILE A 36 -15.11 -13.66 -3.66
C ILE A 36 -15.96 -12.57 -3.01
N ASN A 37 -16.17 -12.71 -1.70
CA ASN A 37 -16.83 -11.69 -0.90
C ASN A 37 -15.91 -10.48 -0.69
N PHE A 38 -16.47 -9.28 -0.72
CA PHE A 38 -15.76 -8.04 -0.43
C PHE A 38 -16.55 -7.12 0.49
N HIS A 39 -15.85 -6.23 1.16
CA HIS A 39 -16.40 -5.20 2.04
C HIS A 39 -15.96 -3.82 1.58
N PHE A 40 -16.72 -2.79 1.95
CA PHE A 40 -16.34 -1.41 1.68
C PHE A 40 -15.58 -0.77 2.84
N LEU A 41 -14.54 -0.02 2.51
CA LEU A 41 -13.88 0.93 3.39
C LEU A 41 -14.71 2.21 3.41
N PRO A 42 -15.31 2.59 4.55
CA PRO A 42 -16.22 3.73 4.61
C PRO A 42 -15.46 5.06 4.66
N GLY A 43 -15.93 6.05 3.92
CA GLY A 43 -15.38 7.40 3.93
C GLY A 43 -14.06 7.54 3.17
N THR A 44 -13.80 6.68 2.18
CA THR A 44 -12.64 6.84 1.32
C THR A 44 -12.81 8.05 0.40
N LYS A 45 -11.73 8.81 0.24
CA LYS A 45 -11.69 9.95 -0.69
C LYS A 45 -10.99 9.62 -2.00
N ASP A 46 -10.34 8.46 -2.07
CA ASP A 46 -9.72 7.92 -3.28
C ASP A 46 -9.88 6.40 -3.40
N ILE A 47 -9.74 5.89 -4.61
CA ILE A 47 -9.91 4.48 -4.96
C ILE A 47 -8.68 3.62 -4.62
N TRP A 48 -7.51 4.25 -4.48
CA TRP A 48 -6.22 3.58 -4.27
C TRP A 48 -6.02 3.13 -2.82
N ALA A 49 -6.89 2.23 -2.35
CA ALA A 49 -6.85 1.71 -0.98
C ALA A 49 -5.51 1.05 -0.63
N VAL A 50 -4.82 0.46 -1.62
CA VAL A 50 -3.52 -0.18 -1.41
C VAL A 50 -2.47 0.83 -0.92
N ASP A 51 -2.56 2.09 -1.31
CA ASP A 51 -1.56 3.11 -0.99
C ASP A 51 -1.68 3.60 0.45
N PHE A 52 -2.92 3.88 0.88
CA PHE A 52 -3.18 4.56 2.15
C PHE A 52 -3.59 3.64 3.29
N MET A 53 -4.06 2.42 3.01
CA MET A 53 -4.47 1.49 4.07
C MET A 53 -3.25 0.83 4.75
N PRO A 54 -3.40 0.40 6.02
CA PRO A 54 -2.33 -0.27 6.74
C PRO A 54 -1.79 -1.52 6.02
N VAL A 55 -0.48 -1.70 6.05
CA VAL A 55 0.20 -2.88 5.51
C VAL A 55 0.07 -4.04 6.49
N GLN A 56 -0.45 -5.19 6.02
CA GLN A 56 -0.55 -6.39 6.85
C GLN A 56 0.82 -7.08 6.98
N ILE A 57 1.30 -7.24 8.21
CA ILE A 57 2.59 -7.85 8.53
C ILE A 57 2.40 -9.32 8.87
N SER A 58 1.40 -9.63 9.68
CA SER A 58 0.99 -11.00 10.04
C SER A 58 -0.52 -11.05 10.24
N THR A 59 -1.07 -12.21 10.62
CA THR A 59 -2.52 -12.47 10.66
C THR A 59 -3.34 -11.31 11.22
N ASP A 60 -2.96 -10.79 12.38
CA ASP A 60 -3.68 -9.71 13.07
C ASP A 60 -2.80 -8.48 13.34
N LYS A 61 -1.64 -8.37 12.67
CA LYS A 61 -0.72 -7.24 12.82
C LYS A 61 -0.69 -6.40 11.56
N PHE A 62 -1.04 -5.13 11.72
CA PHE A 62 -1.08 -4.15 10.65
C PHE A 62 -0.24 -2.93 11.03
N VAL A 63 0.59 -2.44 10.10
CA VAL A 63 1.34 -1.20 10.28
C VAL A 63 0.68 -0.11 9.44
N GLN A 64 0.23 0.95 10.10
CA GLN A 64 -0.28 2.13 9.43
C GLN A 64 0.83 3.17 9.34
N PHE A 65 1.32 3.39 8.13
CA PHE A 65 2.24 4.46 7.81
C PHE A 65 1.53 5.80 7.64
N THR A 66 2.29 6.89 7.64
CA THR A 66 1.77 8.21 7.33
C THR A 66 1.54 8.32 5.82
N TYR A 67 0.28 8.29 5.38
CA TYR A 67 -0.05 8.58 3.98
C TYR A 67 0.00 10.09 3.72
N ASN A 68 1.17 10.57 3.32
CA ASN A 68 1.42 11.96 2.98
C ASN A 68 2.47 12.11 1.87
N PRO A 69 2.26 11.47 0.71
CA PRO A 69 3.23 11.50 -0.37
C PRO A 69 3.38 12.91 -0.95
N ASP A 70 4.55 13.20 -1.51
CA ASP A 70 4.88 14.52 -2.06
C ASP A 70 3.95 14.95 -3.21
N TYR A 71 3.53 14.00 -4.05
CA TYR A 71 2.68 14.23 -5.22
C TYR A 71 1.24 14.60 -4.87
N LEU A 72 0.79 14.38 -3.62
CA LEU A 72 -0.53 14.81 -3.14
C LEU A 72 -0.51 16.14 -2.37
N GLN A 73 0.67 16.73 -2.15
CA GLN A 73 0.80 18.03 -1.47
C GLN A 73 0.20 19.22 -2.22
N PRO A 74 0.12 19.26 -3.57
CA PRO A 74 -0.58 20.33 -4.26
C PRO A 74 -2.05 20.43 -3.82
N LYS A 75 -2.54 21.65 -3.56
CA LYS A 75 -3.91 21.92 -3.03
C LYS A 75 -5.04 21.19 -3.78
N LYS A 76 -4.90 21.01 -5.09
CA LYS A 76 -5.90 20.31 -5.93
C LYS A 76 -6.08 18.83 -5.55
N TYR A 77 -5.05 18.19 -5.00
CA TYR A 77 -5.03 16.77 -4.67
C TYR A 77 -5.26 16.49 -3.20
N GLN A 78 -4.97 17.41 -2.28
CA GLN A 78 -5.18 17.18 -0.83
C GLN A 78 -6.58 16.69 -0.45
N LYS A 79 -7.62 17.05 -1.22
CA LYS A 79 -9.00 16.57 -1.02
C LYS A 79 -9.19 15.06 -1.24
N THR A 80 -8.24 14.38 -1.89
CA THR A 80 -8.27 12.93 -2.13
C THR A 80 -7.65 12.13 -0.98
N ILE A 81 -6.98 12.79 -0.03
CA ILE A 81 -6.36 12.12 1.12
C ILE A 81 -7.45 11.66 2.11
N SER A 82 -7.61 10.35 2.22
CA SER A 82 -8.54 9.68 3.12
C SER A 82 -8.11 9.80 4.59
N ASN A 83 -9.06 9.87 5.52
CA ASN A 83 -8.76 9.78 6.95
C ASN A 83 -8.67 8.29 7.37
N VAL A 84 -7.46 7.74 7.29
CA VAL A 84 -7.19 6.32 7.52
C VAL A 84 -7.57 5.89 8.95
N ASP A 85 -7.36 6.74 9.96
CA ASP A 85 -7.74 6.44 11.34
C ASP A 85 -9.25 6.23 11.49
N SER A 86 -10.05 7.05 10.82
CA SER A 86 -11.51 6.93 10.82
C SER A 86 -11.97 5.66 10.10
N ILE A 87 -11.32 5.33 8.98
CA ILE A 87 -11.59 4.09 8.23
C ILE A 87 -11.29 2.88 9.10
N CYS A 88 -10.08 2.79 9.67
CA CYS A 88 -9.66 1.70 10.55
C CYS A 88 -10.61 1.54 11.74
N LYS A 89 -11.02 2.65 12.38
CA LYS A 89 -11.99 2.62 13.48
C LYS A 89 -13.34 2.06 13.04
N ALA A 90 -13.85 2.46 11.87
CA ALA A 90 -15.14 2.01 11.38
C ALA A 90 -15.18 0.50 11.06
N ILE A 91 -14.05 -0.09 10.68
CA ILE A 91 -13.92 -1.53 10.42
C ILE A 91 -13.35 -2.31 11.62
N ASN A 92 -13.18 -1.66 12.78
CA ASN A 92 -12.57 -2.23 13.99
C ASN A 92 -11.16 -2.81 13.77
N LEU A 93 -10.34 -2.17 12.94
CA LEU A 93 -8.96 -2.56 12.67
C LEU A 93 -8.00 -1.85 13.63
N THR A 94 -7.27 -2.66 14.40
CA THR A 94 -6.17 -2.17 15.25
C THR A 94 -4.88 -2.14 14.44
N THR A 95 -4.10 -1.06 14.59
CA THR A 95 -2.87 -0.84 13.82
C THR A 95 -1.73 -0.35 14.71
N THR A 96 -0.51 -0.80 14.45
CA THR A 96 0.70 -0.12 14.91
C THR A 96 0.94 1.11 14.03
N LYS A 97 0.99 2.30 14.64
CA LYS A 97 1.25 3.55 13.90
C LYS A 97 2.74 3.73 13.66
N SER A 98 3.10 4.15 12.45
CA SER A 98 4.43 4.62 12.09
C SER A 98 4.34 6.06 11.58
N LYS A 99 5.36 6.85 11.88
CA LYS A 99 5.48 8.21 11.35
C LYS A 99 6.13 8.25 9.96
N LEU A 100 6.74 7.15 9.53
CA LEU A 100 7.36 7.05 8.21
C LEU A 100 6.32 7.28 7.11
N ILE A 101 6.71 8.02 6.09
CA ILE A 101 5.92 8.23 4.87
C ILE A 101 6.20 7.04 3.96
N VAL A 102 5.21 6.18 3.80
CA VAL A 102 5.29 4.98 2.96
C VAL A 102 3.91 4.76 2.35
N ASP A 103 3.89 4.63 1.04
CA ASP A 103 2.72 4.20 0.27
C ASP A 103 2.75 2.67 0.11
N GLY A 104 1.61 2.02 0.27
CA GLY A 104 1.55 0.56 0.11
C GLY A 104 1.84 0.06 -1.32
N GLY A 105 1.56 0.86 -2.36
CA GLY A 105 2.03 0.57 -3.73
C GLY A 105 3.57 0.52 -3.85
N ASN A 106 4.28 1.16 -2.92
CA ASN A 106 5.74 1.07 -2.85
C ASN A 106 6.26 -0.14 -2.02
N VAL A 107 5.41 -1.09 -1.64
CA VAL A 107 5.77 -2.24 -0.80
C VAL A 107 5.49 -3.56 -1.52
N SER A 108 6.39 -3.94 -2.42
CA SER A 108 6.38 -5.26 -3.06
C SER A 108 7.00 -6.29 -2.12
N ARG A 109 6.29 -7.37 -1.78
CA ARG A 109 6.69 -8.24 -0.65
C ARG A 109 6.53 -9.74 -0.88
N THR A 110 7.35 -10.50 -0.16
CA THR A 110 7.20 -11.94 0.10
C THR A 110 7.13 -12.17 1.61
N THR A 111 7.18 -13.41 2.06
CA THR A 111 7.18 -13.75 3.49
C THR A 111 8.36 -13.19 4.27
N ASP A 112 9.53 -13.03 3.64
CA ASP A 112 10.79 -12.67 4.30
C ASP A 112 11.53 -11.49 3.64
N LYS A 113 10.98 -10.94 2.53
CA LYS A 113 11.63 -9.90 1.73
C LYS A 113 10.67 -8.80 1.34
N VAL A 114 11.19 -7.58 1.26
CA VAL A 114 10.51 -6.43 0.67
C VAL A 114 11.41 -5.79 -0.39
N ILE A 115 10.81 -5.37 -1.50
CA ILE A 115 11.42 -4.48 -2.49
C ILE A 115 10.62 -3.18 -2.47
N MET A 116 11.32 -2.05 -2.39
CA MET A 116 10.75 -0.70 -2.48
C MET A 116 11.49 0.11 -3.53
N CYS A 117 10.85 1.12 -4.08
CA CYS A 117 11.49 2.21 -4.77
C CYS A 117 12.23 3.11 -3.77
N ASP A 118 13.43 3.55 -4.13
CA ASP A 118 14.29 4.40 -3.29
C ASP A 118 13.74 5.83 -3.06
N LYS A 119 12.65 6.20 -3.74
CA LYS A 119 11.88 7.42 -3.46
C LYS A 119 11.50 7.56 -1.98
N VAL A 120 11.35 6.45 -1.24
CA VAL A 120 11.08 6.47 0.20
C VAL A 120 12.14 7.26 0.99
N PHE A 121 13.39 7.31 0.53
CA PHE A 121 14.44 8.14 1.15
C PHE A 121 14.21 9.63 0.92
N HIS A 122 13.70 10.01 -0.26
CA HIS A 122 13.35 11.40 -0.57
C HIS A 122 12.22 11.90 0.33
N GLU A 123 11.15 11.11 0.47
CA GLU A 123 9.99 11.48 1.28
C GLU A 123 10.31 11.49 2.79
N ASN A 124 11.27 10.66 3.22
CA ASN A 124 11.73 10.60 4.61
C ASN A 124 13.11 11.24 4.83
N LYS A 125 13.49 12.26 4.04
CA LYS A 125 14.82 12.92 4.06
C LYS A 125 15.30 13.49 5.41
N HIS A 126 14.41 13.55 6.39
CA HIS A 126 14.71 13.98 7.75
C HIS A 126 15.30 12.85 8.61
N ILE A 127 15.34 11.61 8.11
CA ILE A 127 15.91 10.42 8.73
C ILE A 127 17.08 9.96 7.87
N SER A 128 18.21 9.59 8.48
CA SER A 128 19.32 9.01 7.72
C SER A 128 18.92 7.68 7.08
N GLU A 129 19.38 7.38 5.87
CA GLU A 129 19.04 6.14 5.16
C GLU A 129 19.24 4.88 6.01
N ARG A 130 20.37 4.78 6.74
CA ARG A 130 20.66 3.64 7.63
C ARG A 130 19.59 3.44 8.68
N GLU A 131 19.11 4.52 9.29
CA GLU A 131 18.08 4.48 10.32
C GLU A 131 16.70 4.21 9.70
N LEU A 132 16.40 4.77 8.53
CA LEU A 132 15.17 4.48 7.80
C LEU A 132 15.08 3.00 7.42
N ILE A 133 16.16 2.44 6.86
CA ILE A 133 16.26 1.02 6.51
C ILE A 133 16.03 0.15 7.75
N LYS A 134 16.65 0.49 8.88
CA LYS A 134 16.47 -0.23 10.13
C LYS A 134 15.00 -0.20 10.58
N GLN A 135 14.37 0.98 10.63
CA GLN A 135 12.97 1.11 11.05
C GLN A 135 12.02 0.38 10.10
N LEU A 136 12.25 0.44 8.78
CA LEU A 136 11.45 -0.28 7.79
C LEU A 136 11.55 -1.79 8.01
N LYS A 137 12.76 -2.34 8.19
CA LYS A 137 12.95 -3.77 8.49
C LYS A 137 12.26 -4.19 9.79
N ASP A 138 12.38 -3.38 10.84
CA ASP A 138 11.75 -3.64 12.14
C ASP A 138 10.22 -3.60 12.05
N LEU A 139 9.65 -2.63 11.31
CA LEU A 139 8.20 -2.52 11.09
C LEU A 139 7.64 -3.61 10.21
N PHE A 140 8.35 -3.98 9.14
CA PHE A 140 7.95 -5.06 8.22
C PHE A 140 8.23 -6.46 8.75
N GLU A 141 9.05 -6.59 9.78
CA GLU A 141 9.52 -7.87 10.32
C GLU A 141 10.18 -8.74 9.23
N VAL A 142 11.12 -8.16 8.48
CA VAL A 142 11.82 -8.84 7.37
C VAL A 142 13.34 -8.77 7.49
N ASP A 143 13.99 -9.83 7.03
CA ASP A 143 15.44 -9.93 7.01
C ASP A 143 16.06 -9.16 5.87
N LYS A 144 15.36 -9.09 4.73
CA LYS A 144 15.87 -8.51 3.49
C LYS A 144 14.96 -7.39 2.99
N LEU A 145 15.56 -6.21 2.85
CA LEU A 145 14.93 -5.04 2.25
C LEU A 145 15.81 -4.59 1.10
N PHE A 146 15.25 -4.56 -0.11
CA PHE A 146 15.92 -4.16 -1.34
C PHE A 146 15.32 -2.86 -1.86
N PHE A 147 16.13 -2.09 -2.57
CA PHE A 147 15.72 -0.85 -3.20
C PHE A 147 15.98 -0.91 -4.70
N VAL A 148 14.99 -0.45 -5.47
CA VAL A 148 15.14 -0.18 -6.90
C VAL A 148 15.20 1.34 -7.12
N PRO A 149 16.00 1.83 -8.08
CA PRO A 149 16.10 3.26 -8.34
C PRO A 149 14.77 3.87 -8.76
N TRP A 150 14.44 5.02 -8.21
CA TRP A 150 13.30 5.81 -8.64
C TRP A 150 13.52 6.39 -10.04
N ASP A 151 12.64 6.03 -10.98
CA ASP A 151 12.50 6.78 -12.23
C ASP A 151 11.82 8.12 -11.94
N ILE A 152 12.55 9.21 -12.14
CA ILE A 152 12.04 10.57 -11.91
C ILE A 152 10.82 10.93 -12.78
N ASN A 153 10.55 10.18 -13.84
CA ASN A 153 9.35 10.32 -14.66
C ASN A 153 8.12 9.62 -14.06
N ASP A 154 8.32 8.62 -13.19
CA ASP A 154 7.25 8.05 -12.37
C ASP A 154 7.02 8.95 -11.16
N PHE A 155 6.00 9.80 -11.23
CA PHE A 155 5.67 10.72 -10.14
C PHE A 155 5.26 10.02 -8.84
N THR A 156 4.83 8.75 -8.89
CA THR A 156 4.44 7.98 -7.70
C THR A 156 5.67 7.41 -7.00
N GLY A 157 6.62 6.86 -7.77
CA GLY A 157 7.77 6.13 -7.26
C GLY A 157 7.33 4.85 -6.55
N HIS A 158 6.39 4.11 -7.14
CA HIS A 158 5.86 2.88 -6.57
C HIS A 158 6.55 1.66 -7.17
N ALA A 159 7.04 0.78 -6.29
CA ALA A 159 7.67 -0.46 -6.70
C ALA A 159 6.73 -1.39 -7.50
N ASP A 160 5.43 -1.39 -7.22
CA ASP A 160 4.47 -2.30 -7.87
C ASP A 160 4.28 -2.05 -9.38
N GLY A 161 4.60 -0.85 -9.86
CA GLY A 161 4.66 -0.50 -11.28
C GLY A 161 5.94 -0.96 -11.99
N MET A 162 6.99 -1.31 -11.24
CA MET A 162 8.33 -1.65 -11.76
C MET A 162 8.70 -3.12 -11.56
N VAL A 163 8.44 -3.64 -10.35
CA VAL A 163 8.92 -4.95 -9.92
C VAL A 163 7.95 -5.62 -8.94
N ARG A 164 7.60 -6.87 -9.24
CA ARG A 164 6.71 -7.68 -8.40
C ARG A 164 7.30 -9.06 -8.16
N PHE A 165 7.24 -9.53 -6.92
CA PHE A 165 7.53 -10.94 -6.64
C PHE A 165 6.47 -11.84 -7.28
N ILE A 166 6.92 -12.84 -8.04
CA ILE A 166 6.10 -13.98 -8.47
C ILE A 166 6.10 -15.04 -7.36
N ASP A 167 7.29 -15.27 -6.78
CA ASP A 167 7.52 -16.16 -5.66
C ASP A 167 8.70 -15.64 -4.80
N SER A 168 9.19 -16.45 -3.85
CA SER A 168 10.24 -16.03 -2.92
C SER A 168 11.62 -15.79 -3.56
N ASN A 169 11.84 -16.26 -4.78
CA ASN A 169 13.11 -16.21 -5.52
C ASN A 169 12.97 -15.60 -6.92
N THR A 170 11.75 -15.39 -7.42
CA THR A 170 11.50 -14.87 -8.77
C THR A 170 10.78 -13.52 -8.71
N VAL A 171 11.27 -12.56 -9.49
CA VAL A 171 10.61 -11.27 -9.69
C VAL A 171 10.23 -11.10 -11.16
N LEU A 172 9.06 -10.49 -11.40
CA LEU A 172 8.66 -9.92 -12.67
C LEU A 172 9.10 -8.45 -12.67
N ILE A 173 9.77 -8.03 -13.74
CA ILE A 173 10.12 -6.63 -13.98
C ILE A 173 9.35 -6.14 -15.20
N ASN A 174 9.00 -4.85 -15.22
CA ASN A 174 8.49 -4.21 -16.42
C ASN A 174 9.61 -4.07 -17.48
N ASP A 175 9.20 -3.83 -18.73
CA ASP A 175 10.08 -3.51 -19.87
C ASP A 175 10.34 -2.00 -19.94
#